data_AF-A0A4W6ECF6-F1
#
_entry.id   AF-A0A4W6ECF6-F1
#
_cell.length_a   1.000
_cell.length_b   1.000
_cell.length_c   1.000
_cell.angle_alpha   90.00
_cell.angle_beta   90.00
_cell.angle_gamma   90.00
#
_symmetry.space_group_name_H-M   'P 1'
#
loop_
_entity.id
_entity.type
_entity.pdbx_description
1 polymer ?
#
loop_
_entity_poly.entity_id
_entity_poly.type
_entity_poly.pdbx_seq_one_letter_code
_entity_poly.pdbx_strand_id
1 'polypeptide(L)'
;NSASLTLHFLQVFSEYFKELEEESIRDNFVIIYELMDELMDFGYPQTTDSKILQEYITQEGHKLDTGAPRPPATVTNAVSWRSEGIKYRKNEVFLDVIESVNLLVSANGNVLRSEIVGSIKMRVFLSGMPELRLGLNDKVLFENTGRGKSKSVELEDVKFHQCVRLSRFENDRTISFIPPDGEFELMSYRLNTHVKPLIWIESVIEKHSHSRIEYMIKAKSQFKRRSTANNVEIHIPVPTDADSPKFKTTVGSVKWVPENSEIVWSIKSFPGGKEYLMRAHFGLPSVEAEDKEGKPPISVKFEIPYFTTSGIQVRYLKIIEKSGYQALPWVRYITQNGGGLRVQWYLCRVPICAGIRQQLGNAVQCDGN
;
A
#
# COMPACT_ATOMS: atom_id res chain seq x y z
N ASN A 1 18.44 5.79 14.00
CA ASN A 1 18.88 7.08 13.41
C ASN A 1 19.62 6.91 12.09
N SER A 2 20.67 6.10 11.99
CA SER A 2 21.38 5.85 10.72
C SER A 2 20.49 5.35 9.57
N ALA A 3 19.64 4.34 9.83
CA ALA A 3 18.73 3.80 8.81
C ALA A 3 17.70 4.84 8.29
N SER A 4 17.25 5.75 9.15
CA SER A 4 16.34 6.83 8.73
C SER A 4 17.06 7.78 7.78
N LEU A 5 18.29 8.16 8.13
CA LEU A 5 19.09 9.05 7.30
C LEU A 5 19.34 8.44 5.93
N THR A 6 19.77 7.18 5.86
CA THR A 6 20.00 6.48 4.60
C THR A 6 18.74 6.47 3.71
N LEU A 7 17.54 6.29 4.28
CA LEU A 7 16.30 6.37 3.52
C LEU A 7 16.03 7.77 2.96
N HIS A 8 16.36 8.82 3.71
CA HIS A 8 16.21 10.20 3.22
C HIS A 8 17.21 10.50 2.10
N PHE A 9 18.47 10.03 2.19
CA PHE A 9 19.44 10.12 1.09
C PHE A 9 18.91 9.46 -0.19
N LEU A 10 18.41 8.23 -0.07
CA LEU A 10 17.83 7.50 -1.21
C LEU A 10 16.64 8.25 -1.81
N GLN A 11 15.79 8.85 -0.98
CA GLN A 11 14.66 9.64 -1.44
C GLN A 11 15.13 10.89 -2.20
N VAL A 12 16.04 11.68 -1.63
CA VAL A 12 16.57 12.88 -2.28
C VAL A 12 17.22 12.53 -3.62
N PHE A 13 18.06 11.48 -3.66
CA PHE A 13 18.68 11.04 -4.91
C PHE A 13 17.66 10.54 -5.94
N SER A 14 16.62 9.81 -5.52
CA SER A 14 15.56 9.38 -6.43
C SER A 14 14.79 10.56 -7.01
N GLU A 15 14.59 11.63 -6.24
CA GLU A 15 13.92 12.85 -6.70
C GLU A 15 14.79 13.69 -7.65
N TYR A 16 16.12 13.68 -7.50
CA TYR A 16 17.06 14.34 -8.41
C TYR A 16 17.28 13.56 -9.72
N PHE A 17 17.48 12.24 -9.64
CA PHE A 17 17.93 11.42 -10.77
C PHE A 17 16.80 10.60 -11.43
N LYS A 18 15.60 10.57 -10.85
CA LYS A 18 14.45 9.71 -11.20
C LYS A 18 14.70 8.22 -10.95
N GLU A 19 15.81 7.69 -11.46
CA GLU A 19 16.28 6.33 -11.26
C GLU A 19 17.67 6.36 -10.62
N LEU A 20 17.83 5.65 -9.50
CA LEU A 20 19.09 5.56 -8.77
C LEU A 20 19.79 4.25 -9.11
N GLU A 21 20.62 4.30 -10.15
CA GLU A 21 21.42 3.17 -10.62
C GLU A 21 22.91 3.49 -10.54
N GLU A 22 23.76 2.50 -10.82
CA GLU A 22 25.21 2.66 -10.84
C GLU A 22 25.65 3.74 -11.86
N GLU A 23 24.99 3.81 -13.01
CA GLU A 23 25.20 4.83 -14.04
C GLU A 23 24.85 6.23 -13.53
N SER A 24 23.69 6.39 -12.87
CA SER A 24 23.26 7.66 -12.26
C SER A 24 24.30 8.22 -11.28
N ILE A 25 24.96 7.35 -10.51
CA ILE A 25 26.01 7.76 -9.57
C ILE A 25 27.28 8.21 -10.29
N ARG A 26 27.71 7.45 -11.31
CA ARG A 26 28.93 7.75 -12.08
C ARG A 26 28.81 9.06 -12.85
N ASP A 27 27.66 9.31 -13.46
CA ASP A 27 27.47 10.47 -14.32
C ASP A 27 27.20 11.76 -13.53
N ASN A 28 26.67 11.66 -12.31
CA ASN A 28 26.28 12.80 -11.48
C ASN A 28 27.13 12.98 -10.22
N PHE A 29 28.36 12.44 -10.18
CA PHE A 29 29.19 12.43 -8.97
C PHE A 29 29.42 13.83 -8.36
N VAL A 30 29.53 14.87 -9.19
CA VAL A 30 29.71 16.27 -8.72
C VAL A 30 28.53 16.72 -7.86
N ILE A 31 27.31 16.56 -8.37
CA ILE A 31 26.07 16.92 -7.66
C ILE A 31 25.89 16.04 -6.43
N ILE A 32 26.27 14.76 -6.49
CA ILE A 32 26.19 13.86 -5.34
C ILE A 32 27.10 14.35 -4.21
N TYR A 33 28.33 14.81 -4.50
CA TYR A 33 29.22 15.38 -3.48
C TYR A 33 28.63 16.64 -2.85
N GLU A 34 28.07 17.56 -3.66
CA GLU A 34 27.40 18.76 -3.17
C GLU A 34 26.18 18.41 -2.30
N LEU A 35 25.35 17.46 -2.74
CA LEU A 35 24.22 16.97 -1.95
C LEU A 35 24.67 16.33 -0.65
N MET A 36 25.75 15.53 -0.66
CA MET A 36 26.23 14.88 0.56
C MET A 36 26.73 15.90 1.60
N ASP A 37 27.42 16.94 1.16
CA ASP A 37 27.93 18.01 2.02
C ASP A 37 26.76 18.82 2.65
N GLU A 38 25.73 19.10 1.86
CA GLU A 38 24.56 19.87 2.31
C GLU A 38 23.55 19.04 3.13
N LEU A 39 23.44 17.74 2.86
CA LEU A 39 22.55 16.84 3.59
C LEU A 39 23.08 16.54 5.00
N MET A 40 24.41 16.48 5.16
CA MET A 40 25.03 16.05 6.41
C MET A 40 26.35 16.78 6.68
N ASP A 41 26.40 17.49 7.80
CA ASP A 41 27.63 18.07 8.31
C ASP A 41 28.04 17.35 9.62
N PHE A 42 29.28 16.89 9.69
CA PHE A 42 29.87 16.23 10.86
C PHE A 42 29.02 15.07 11.46
N GLY A 43 28.31 14.33 10.61
CA GLY A 43 27.44 13.22 11.05
C GLY A 43 26.04 13.64 11.49
N TYR A 44 25.72 14.94 11.44
CA TYR A 44 24.42 15.51 11.78
C TYR A 44 23.66 15.88 10.49
N PRO A 45 22.45 15.33 10.28
CA PRO A 45 21.60 15.73 9.16
C PRO A 45 21.24 17.21 9.26
N GLN A 46 21.38 17.95 8.17
CA GLN A 46 21.05 19.37 8.09
C GLN A 46 19.76 19.55 7.27
N THR A 47 19.88 19.78 5.96
CA THR A 47 18.75 20.05 5.08
C THR A 47 18.43 18.82 4.24
N THR A 48 17.29 18.18 4.48
CA THR A 48 16.89 16.95 3.76
C THR A 48 15.73 17.14 2.78
N ASP A 49 15.20 18.35 2.67
CA ASP A 49 14.11 18.70 1.77
C ASP A 49 14.63 18.95 0.34
N SER A 50 14.53 17.93 -0.51
CA SER A 50 14.94 17.95 -1.94
C SER A 50 14.47 19.17 -2.72
N LYS A 51 13.20 19.58 -2.56
CA LYS A 51 12.62 20.73 -3.28
C LYS A 51 13.30 22.05 -2.94
N ILE A 52 13.83 22.17 -1.73
CA ILE A 52 14.56 23.36 -1.28
C ILE A 52 16.02 23.27 -1.73
N LEU A 53 16.62 22.08 -1.64
CA LEU A 53 17.95 21.81 -2.18
C LEU A 53 18.02 22.15 -3.69
N GLN A 54 16.96 21.86 -4.44
CA GLN A 54 16.87 22.13 -5.88
C GLN A 54 16.91 23.63 -6.24
N GLU A 55 16.68 24.54 -5.29
CA GLU A 55 16.76 25.99 -5.54
C GLU A 55 18.21 26.48 -5.66
N TYR A 56 19.17 25.78 -5.05
CA TYR A 56 20.58 26.23 -5.01
C TYR A 56 21.61 25.15 -5.38
N ILE A 57 21.22 23.87 -5.41
CA ILE A 57 22.00 22.75 -5.93
C ILE A 57 21.33 22.27 -7.23
N THR A 58 21.78 22.81 -8.36
CA THR A 58 21.13 22.62 -9.67
C THR A 58 21.97 21.74 -10.59
N GLN A 59 21.31 20.90 -11.40
CA GLN A 59 21.96 20.06 -12.40
C GLN A 59 22.41 20.84 -13.66
N GLU A 60 21.85 22.02 -13.88
CA GLU A 60 22.22 22.88 -15.01
C GLU A 60 23.53 23.60 -14.69
N GLY A 61 24.57 23.34 -15.49
CA GLY A 61 25.86 23.99 -15.35
C GLY A 61 25.73 25.51 -15.53
N HIS A 62 25.92 26.26 -14.44
CA HIS A 62 26.00 27.71 -14.51
C HIS A 62 27.23 28.12 -15.33
N LYS A 63 27.00 28.84 -16.45
CA LYS A 63 28.01 29.78 -16.95
C LYS A 63 28.30 30.75 -15.80
N LEU A 64 29.58 30.88 -15.46
CA LEU A 64 30.12 31.85 -14.50
C LEU A 64 29.74 33.28 -14.90
N ASP A 65 28.53 33.71 -14.55
CA ASP A 65 28.14 35.12 -14.47
C ASP A 65 27.02 35.23 -13.43
N THR A 66 27.33 35.95 -12.35
CA THR A 66 26.62 36.07 -11.06
C THR A 66 26.92 34.93 -10.06
N GLY A 67 27.42 35.31 -8.88
CA GLY A 67 27.97 34.39 -7.87
C GLY A 67 26.98 33.32 -7.40
N ALA A 68 27.51 32.27 -6.78
CA ALA A 68 26.75 31.12 -6.29
C ALA A 68 25.40 31.55 -5.65
N PRO A 69 24.29 30.89 -6.01
CA PRO A 69 22.98 31.24 -5.48
C PRO A 69 23.04 31.23 -3.95
N ARG A 70 22.62 32.33 -3.32
CA ARG A 70 22.58 32.41 -1.86
C ARG A 70 21.57 31.39 -1.34
N PRO A 71 21.85 30.70 -0.23
CA PRO A 71 20.88 29.78 0.37
C PRO A 71 19.53 30.48 0.57
N PRO A 72 18.41 29.84 0.18
CA PRO A 72 17.08 30.39 0.40
C PRO A 72 16.85 30.68 1.89
N ALA A 73 16.17 31.78 2.20
CA ALA A 73 15.80 32.10 3.58
C ALA A 73 15.00 30.97 4.24
N THR A 74 14.30 30.15 3.43
CA THR A 74 13.58 28.94 3.82
C THR A 74 14.44 27.97 4.64
N VAL A 75 15.73 27.81 4.31
CA VAL A 75 16.65 26.90 5.03
C VAL A 75 16.81 27.31 6.51
N THR A 76 16.75 28.60 6.80
CA THR A 76 16.91 29.15 8.17
C THR A 76 15.58 29.45 8.86
N ASN A 77 14.46 29.31 8.17
CA ASN A 77 13.15 29.70 8.69
C ASN A 77 12.49 28.55 9.47
N ALA A 78 11.55 28.88 10.37
CA ALA A 78 10.77 27.88 11.10
C ALA A 78 9.88 27.02 10.18
N VAL A 79 9.64 27.50 8.95
CA VAL A 79 8.98 26.75 7.87
C VAL A 79 10.05 26.42 6.82
N SER A 80 10.67 25.24 6.95
CA SER A 80 11.78 24.81 6.09
C SER A 80 11.35 24.13 4.79
N TRP A 81 10.06 23.85 4.62
CA TRP A 81 9.54 23.01 3.52
C TRP A 81 8.73 23.77 2.47
N ARG A 82 8.64 25.10 2.57
CA ARG A 82 7.89 25.93 1.61
C ARG A 82 8.51 27.32 1.47
N SER A 83 8.95 27.63 0.26
CA SER A 83 9.49 28.95 -0.09
C SER A 83 8.40 30.01 -0.26
N GLU A 84 8.75 31.26 0.05
CA GLU A 84 7.87 32.41 -0.14
C GLU A 84 7.78 32.79 -1.63
N GLY A 85 6.69 33.46 -2.04
CA GLY A 85 6.55 33.99 -3.40
C GLY A 85 6.03 33.02 -4.47
N ILE A 86 5.71 31.78 -4.09
CA ILE A 86 5.09 30.80 -5.00
C ILE A 86 3.76 31.36 -5.54
N LYS A 87 3.54 31.29 -6.85
CA LYS A 87 2.35 31.83 -7.50
C LYS A 87 1.84 30.90 -8.58
N TYR A 88 0.56 30.57 -8.48
CA TYR A 88 -0.17 29.79 -9.46
C TYR A 88 -1.26 30.62 -10.13
N ARG A 89 -1.49 30.36 -11.42
CA ARG A 89 -2.62 30.96 -12.15
C ARG A 89 -3.96 30.44 -11.63
N LYS A 90 -4.00 29.18 -11.19
CA LYS A 90 -5.16 28.51 -10.59
C LYS A 90 -4.73 27.87 -9.28
N ASN A 91 -5.46 28.17 -8.22
CA ASN A 91 -5.18 27.63 -6.89
C ASN A 91 -6.04 26.37 -6.68
N GLU A 92 -5.40 25.20 -6.69
CA GLU A 92 -6.06 23.90 -6.63
C GLU A 92 -5.33 22.98 -5.65
N VAL A 93 -6.10 22.14 -4.95
CA VAL A 93 -5.56 21.14 -4.02
C VAL A 93 -6.20 19.81 -4.31
N PHE A 94 -5.40 18.77 -4.53
CA PHE A 94 -5.89 17.41 -4.69
C PHE A 94 -5.49 16.56 -3.48
N LEU A 95 -6.44 15.80 -2.96
CA LEU A 95 -6.26 14.89 -1.83
C LEU A 95 -6.56 13.47 -2.28
N ASP A 96 -5.56 12.61 -2.17
CA ASP A 96 -5.65 11.19 -2.44
C ASP A 96 -5.63 10.45 -1.12
N VAL A 97 -6.80 9.95 -0.72
CA VAL A 97 -6.92 9.08 0.46
C VAL A 97 -6.79 7.64 -0.02
N ILE A 98 -5.61 7.07 0.22
CA ILE A 98 -5.23 5.72 -0.24
C ILE A 98 -5.23 4.78 0.96
N GLU A 99 -6.04 3.74 0.92
CA GLU A 99 -6.06 2.68 1.93
C GLU A 99 -5.45 1.40 1.39
N SER A 100 -4.41 0.91 2.05
CA SER A 100 -3.82 -0.39 1.81
C SER A 100 -4.37 -1.39 2.82
N VAL A 101 -5.13 -2.36 2.34
CA VAL A 101 -5.68 -3.44 3.19
C VAL A 101 -4.64 -4.54 3.30
N ASN A 102 -4.22 -4.87 4.52
CA ASN A 102 -3.33 -5.99 4.83
C ASN A 102 -4.14 -7.06 5.54
N LEU A 103 -4.17 -8.25 4.94
CA LEU A 103 -4.98 -9.36 5.42
C LEU A 103 -4.18 -10.66 5.38
N LEU A 104 -4.15 -11.35 6.50
CA LEU A 104 -3.64 -12.71 6.63
C LEU A 104 -4.77 -13.64 6.99
N VAL A 105 -5.02 -14.65 6.15
CA VAL A 105 -6.03 -15.68 6.38
C VAL A 105 -5.34 -17.03 6.54
N SER A 106 -5.77 -17.79 7.54
CA SER A 106 -5.30 -19.16 7.79
C SER A 106 -5.92 -20.16 6.81
N ALA A 107 -5.31 -21.34 6.70
CA ALA A 107 -5.80 -22.41 5.81
C ALA A 107 -7.24 -22.85 6.09
N ASN A 108 -7.68 -22.70 7.34
CA ASN A 108 -9.03 -23.03 7.82
C ASN A 108 -10.03 -21.89 7.56
N GLY A 109 -9.55 -20.72 7.15
CA GLY A 109 -10.37 -19.57 6.81
C GLY A 109 -10.62 -18.54 7.88
N ASN A 110 -9.93 -18.68 8.99
CA ASN A 110 -9.94 -17.66 10.02
C ASN A 110 -9.00 -16.53 9.62
N VAL A 111 -9.47 -15.29 9.71
CA VAL A 111 -8.66 -14.09 9.54
C VAL A 111 -7.73 -13.99 10.76
N LEU A 112 -6.43 -14.14 10.52
CA LEU A 112 -5.39 -14.08 11.55
C LEU A 112 -4.95 -12.64 11.83
N ARG A 113 -4.83 -11.83 10.77
CA ARG A 113 -4.46 -10.41 10.86
C ARG A 113 -5.25 -9.61 9.85
N SER A 114 -5.79 -8.49 10.30
CA SER A 114 -6.50 -7.53 9.46
C SER A 114 -6.15 -6.13 9.94
N GLU A 115 -5.37 -5.42 9.14
CA GLU A 115 -4.98 -4.04 9.40
C GLU A 115 -5.20 -3.22 8.13
N ILE A 116 -5.56 -1.96 8.30
CA ILE A 116 -5.63 -1.01 7.20
C ILE A 116 -4.56 0.03 7.48
N VAL A 117 -3.66 0.18 6.52
CA VAL A 117 -2.65 1.24 6.52
C VAL A 117 -3.09 2.24 5.47
N GLY A 118 -3.54 3.40 5.93
CA GLY A 118 -3.95 4.49 5.06
C GLY A 118 -2.89 5.57 4.97
N SER A 119 -2.89 6.28 3.84
CA SER A 119 -2.05 7.42 3.56
C SER A 119 -2.89 8.51 2.91
N ILE A 120 -2.70 9.75 3.33
CA ILE A 120 -3.29 10.92 2.69
C ILE A 120 -2.17 11.64 1.95
N LYS A 121 -2.14 11.47 0.64
CA LYS A 121 -1.23 12.20 -0.25
C LYS A 121 -1.92 13.45 -0.75
N MET A 122 -1.18 14.55 -0.80
CA MET A 122 -1.66 15.83 -1.26
C MET A 122 -0.86 16.30 -2.46
N ARG A 123 -1.53 16.92 -3.42
CA ARG A 123 -0.91 17.69 -4.50
C ARG A 123 -1.41 19.12 -4.39
N VAL A 124 -0.53 20.02 -3.99
CA VAL A 124 -0.86 21.39 -3.62
C VAL A 124 -0.31 22.35 -4.66
N PHE A 125 -1.21 23.06 -5.33
CA PHE A 125 -0.90 24.13 -6.27
C PHE A 125 -1.50 25.42 -5.73
N LEU A 126 -0.86 26.00 -4.72
CA LEU A 126 -1.37 27.17 -4.01
C LEU A 126 -0.36 28.31 -4.04
N SER A 127 -0.87 29.53 -4.20
CA SER A 127 -0.04 30.74 -4.17
C SER A 127 0.21 31.18 -2.72
N GLY A 128 1.37 31.76 -2.46
CA GLY A 128 1.73 32.32 -1.15
C GLY A 128 2.07 31.27 -0.10
N MET A 129 1.72 31.57 1.16
CA MET A 129 2.04 30.79 2.36
C MET A 129 0.74 30.41 3.10
N PRO A 130 -0.09 29.52 2.54
CA PRO A 130 -1.43 29.28 3.06
C PRO A 130 -1.40 28.38 4.29
N GLU A 131 -2.20 28.71 5.31
CA GLU A 131 -2.49 27.81 6.43
C GLU A 131 -3.71 26.93 6.08
N LEU A 132 -3.48 25.64 5.94
CA LEU A 132 -4.52 24.64 5.70
C LEU A 132 -5.01 24.02 7.02
N ARG A 133 -6.30 23.72 7.07
CA ARG A 133 -6.91 22.95 8.17
C ARG A 133 -7.76 21.82 7.61
N LEU A 134 -7.36 20.59 7.88
CA LEU A 134 -8.05 19.38 7.44
C LEU A 134 -8.93 18.84 8.59
N GLY A 135 -10.20 18.61 8.28
CA GLY A 135 -11.15 17.97 9.19
C GLY A 135 -11.52 16.57 8.72
N LEU A 136 -11.26 15.56 9.56
CA LEU A 136 -11.64 14.16 9.33
C LEU A 136 -12.82 13.77 10.22
N ASN A 137 -13.43 12.61 9.96
CA ASN A 137 -14.43 11.99 10.84
C ASN A 137 -13.79 11.16 11.97
N ASP A 138 -12.81 11.74 12.66
CA ASP A 138 -12.11 11.11 13.79
C ASP A 138 -13.07 10.88 14.97
N LYS A 139 -13.10 9.66 15.50
CA LYS A 139 -13.93 9.26 16.64
C LYS A 139 -13.67 10.10 17.87
N VAL A 140 -12.40 10.39 18.19
CA VAL A 140 -12.03 11.19 19.37
C VAL A 140 -12.60 12.61 19.26
N LEU A 141 -12.47 13.23 18.10
CA LEU A 141 -13.03 14.56 17.85
C LEU A 141 -14.56 14.57 17.96
N PHE A 142 -15.23 13.52 17.47
CA PHE A 142 -16.69 13.40 17.52
C PHE A 142 -17.21 13.13 18.93
N GLU A 143 -16.50 12.36 19.74
CA GLU A 143 -16.81 12.14 21.15
C GLU A 143 -16.67 13.45 21.95
N ASN A 144 -15.58 14.20 21.75
CA ASN A 144 -15.36 15.50 22.39
C ASN A 144 -16.42 16.56 22.01
N THR A 145 -17.00 16.46 20.81
CA THR A 145 -18.03 17.39 20.31
C THR A 145 -19.47 16.90 20.59
N GLY A 146 -19.65 15.77 21.31
CA GLY A 146 -20.97 15.23 21.65
C GLY A 146 -21.72 14.60 20.46
N ARG A 147 -21.04 14.23 19.38
CA ARG A 147 -21.60 13.65 18.14
C ARG A 147 -21.34 12.14 17.97
N GLY A 148 -21.13 11.41 19.06
CA GLY A 148 -20.75 9.98 19.05
C GLY A 148 -21.71 9.01 18.35
N LYS A 149 -22.90 9.43 17.92
CA LYS A 149 -23.86 8.59 17.16
C LYS A 149 -23.61 8.53 15.66
N SER A 150 -22.77 9.41 15.10
CA SER A 150 -22.45 9.39 13.67
C SER A 150 -21.25 8.49 13.36
N LYS A 151 -21.20 7.94 12.14
CA LYS A 151 -20.11 7.08 11.69
C LYS A 151 -18.75 7.79 11.78
N SER A 152 -17.92 7.36 12.73
CA SER A 152 -16.57 7.83 12.96
C SER A 152 -15.55 6.73 12.70
N VAL A 153 -14.29 7.14 12.55
CA VAL A 153 -13.14 6.23 12.41
C VAL A 153 -12.24 6.39 13.62
N GLU A 154 -11.87 5.26 14.21
CA GLU A 154 -10.89 5.19 15.28
C GLU A 154 -9.51 4.97 14.67
N LEU A 155 -8.66 5.98 14.77
CA LEU A 155 -7.29 5.94 14.28
C LEU A 155 -6.40 5.49 15.44
N GLU A 156 -5.72 4.35 15.28
CA GLU A 156 -4.90 3.74 16.33
C GLU A 156 -3.52 4.41 16.40
N ASP A 157 -2.88 4.57 15.24
CA ASP A 157 -1.63 5.29 15.10
C ASP A 157 -1.74 6.27 13.92
N VAL A 158 -1.20 7.46 14.10
CA VAL A 158 -1.16 8.51 13.08
C VAL A 158 0.21 9.14 13.07
N LYS A 159 0.84 9.14 11.90
CA LYS A 159 2.10 9.82 11.65
C LYS A 159 1.83 10.99 10.72
N PHE A 160 2.31 12.16 11.11
CA PHE A 160 2.15 13.37 10.34
C PHE A 160 3.46 13.78 9.67
N HIS A 161 3.33 14.50 8.57
CA HIS A 161 4.42 15.27 8.00
C HIS A 161 4.87 16.37 8.97
N GLN A 162 6.14 16.79 8.88
CA GLN A 162 6.72 17.87 9.69
C GLN A 162 5.95 19.20 9.63
N CYS A 163 5.15 19.38 8.57
CA CYS A 163 4.36 20.59 8.37
C CYS A 163 3.15 20.73 9.30
N VAL A 164 2.76 19.63 9.97
CA VAL A 164 1.59 19.59 10.86
C VAL A 164 1.97 20.08 12.26
N ARG A 165 1.19 21.02 12.78
CA ARG A 165 1.34 21.52 14.15
C ARG A 165 0.77 20.51 15.14
N LEU A 166 1.62 19.59 15.62
CA LEU A 166 1.25 18.53 16.57
C LEU A 166 0.59 19.08 17.84
N SER A 167 1.03 20.24 18.34
CA SER A 167 0.44 20.89 19.52
C SER A 167 -1.03 21.27 19.34
N ARG A 168 -1.47 21.62 18.12
CA ARG A 168 -2.90 21.86 17.85
C ARG A 168 -3.66 20.54 17.81
N PHE A 169 -3.11 19.55 17.10
CA PHE A 169 -3.73 18.24 17.00
C PHE A 169 -3.96 17.57 18.37
N GLU A 170 -3.01 17.68 19.30
CA GLU A 170 -3.17 17.12 20.65
C GLU A 170 -4.33 17.77 21.43
N ASN A 171 -4.54 19.07 21.24
CA ASN A 171 -5.54 19.85 22.00
C ASN A 171 -6.97 19.67 21.46
N ASP A 172 -7.17 19.88 20.16
CA ASP A 172 -8.50 19.95 19.55
C ASP A 172 -8.72 18.96 18.41
N ARG A 173 -7.74 18.06 18.16
CA ARG A 173 -7.72 17.10 17.04
C ARG A 173 -7.84 17.77 15.67
N THR A 174 -7.49 19.07 15.56
CA THR A 174 -7.44 19.80 14.29
C THR A 174 -6.08 19.61 13.62
N ILE A 175 -6.07 19.09 12.39
CA ILE A 175 -4.87 18.98 11.56
C ILE A 175 -4.63 20.33 10.88
N SER A 176 -3.69 21.12 11.41
CA SER A 176 -3.34 22.46 10.92
C SER A 176 -1.89 22.48 10.43
N PHE A 177 -1.67 22.93 9.20
CA PHE A 177 -0.35 22.88 8.54
C PHE A 177 -0.18 23.95 7.47
N ILE A 178 1.06 24.25 7.12
CA ILE A 178 1.42 24.99 5.90
C ILE A 178 1.98 23.96 4.92
N PRO A 179 1.31 23.65 3.80
CA PRO A 179 1.72 22.54 2.93
C PRO A 179 3.00 22.84 2.13
N PRO A 180 3.94 21.89 2.01
CA PRO A 180 4.93 21.92 0.94
C PRO A 180 4.27 22.08 -0.44
N ASP A 181 5.01 22.65 -1.37
CA ASP A 181 4.50 22.84 -2.73
C ASP A 181 4.57 21.55 -3.55
N GLY A 182 3.59 21.30 -4.43
CA GLY A 182 3.53 20.10 -5.24
C GLY A 182 3.04 18.87 -4.48
N GLU A 183 3.59 17.69 -4.80
CA GLU A 183 3.17 16.40 -4.20
C GLU A 183 3.92 16.09 -2.91
N PHE A 184 3.20 15.68 -1.86
CA PHE A 184 3.77 15.17 -0.61
C PHE A 184 2.76 14.29 0.15
N GLU A 185 3.24 13.46 1.08
CA GLU A 185 2.39 12.71 2.01
C GLU A 185 2.13 13.54 3.26
N LEU A 186 0.86 13.90 3.52
CA LEU A 186 0.48 14.70 4.69
C LEU A 186 0.49 13.86 5.97
N MET A 187 -0.12 12.67 5.90
CA MET A 187 -0.23 11.78 7.04
C MET A 187 -0.38 10.33 6.59
N SER A 188 0.17 9.43 7.39
CA SER A 188 -0.18 8.01 7.37
C SER A 188 -0.93 7.66 8.64
N TYR A 189 -1.87 6.74 8.52
CA TYR A 189 -2.65 6.26 9.65
C TYR A 189 -2.80 4.75 9.59
N ARG A 190 -2.95 4.15 10.75
CA ARG A 190 -3.15 2.73 10.90
C ARG A 190 -4.39 2.49 11.75
N LEU A 191 -5.18 1.50 11.35
CA LEU A 191 -6.27 0.99 12.16
C LEU A 191 -6.30 -0.55 12.08
N ASN A 192 -6.43 -1.17 13.24
CA ASN A 192 -6.77 -2.58 13.35
C ASN A 192 -8.30 -2.71 13.32
N THR A 193 -8.84 -3.34 12.28
CA THR A 193 -10.29 -3.57 12.19
C THR A 193 -10.55 -4.95 11.63
N HIS A 194 -11.46 -5.70 12.26
CA HIS A 194 -11.97 -6.96 11.77
C HIS A 194 -12.94 -6.73 10.61
N VAL A 195 -12.38 -6.45 9.43
CA VAL A 195 -13.17 -6.31 8.21
C VAL A 195 -13.23 -7.64 7.48
N LYS A 196 -14.40 -7.94 6.91
CA LYS A 196 -14.52 -9.07 5.99
C LYS A 196 -13.63 -8.80 4.76
N PRO A 197 -12.89 -9.80 4.25
CA PRO A 197 -12.02 -9.61 3.11
C PRO A 197 -12.78 -9.11 1.88
N LEU A 198 -12.34 -7.99 1.30
CA LEU A 198 -12.99 -7.37 0.14
C LEU A 198 -13.05 -8.33 -1.05
N ILE A 199 -11.99 -9.09 -1.29
CA ILE A 199 -11.95 -10.17 -2.25
C ILE A 199 -11.58 -11.44 -1.48
N TRP A 200 -12.51 -12.39 -1.47
CA TRP A 200 -12.38 -13.66 -0.80
C TRP A 200 -12.06 -14.76 -1.81
N ILE A 201 -10.94 -15.43 -1.62
CA ILE A 201 -10.49 -16.51 -2.49
C ILE A 201 -10.69 -17.84 -1.77
N GLU A 202 -11.45 -18.73 -2.39
CA GLU A 202 -11.54 -20.13 -1.99
C GLU A 202 -10.73 -20.95 -2.99
N SER A 203 -9.73 -21.69 -2.50
CA SER A 203 -8.90 -22.58 -3.33
C SER A 203 -9.01 -24.00 -2.82
N VAL A 204 -9.36 -24.91 -3.72
CA VAL A 204 -9.31 -26.36 -3.50
C VAL A 204 -8.25 -26.92 -4.42
N ILE A 205 -7.29 -27.63 -3.82
CA ILE A 205 -6.15 -28.21 -4.53
C ILE A 205 -6.29 -29.72 -4.45
N GLU A 206 -6.41 -30.37 -5.60
CA GLU A 206 -6.46 -31.82 -5.75
C GLU A 206 -5.15 -32.28 -6.38
N LYS A 207 -4.23 -32.77 -5.54
CA LYS A 207 -2.95 -33.32 -5.99
C LYS A 207 -3.09 -34.83 -6.16
N HIS A 208 -2.87 -35.31 -7.38
CA HIS A 208 -2.66 -36.72 -7.69
C HIS A 208 -1.16 -36.96 -7.82
N SER A 209 -0.56 -37.60 -6.82
CA SER A 209 0.88 -37.90 -6.82
C SER A 209 1.32 -38.58 -8.12
N HIS A 210 2.47 -38.17 -8.65
CA HIS A 210 3.09 -38.69 -9.88
C HIS A 210 2.24 -38.58 -11.17
N SER A 211 1.22 -37.71 -11.19
CA SER A 211 0.33 -37.60 -12.35
C SER A 211 -0.05 -36.17 -12.68
N ARG A 212 -0.76 -35.49 -11.77
CA ARG A 212 -1.36 -34.20 -12.08
C ARG A 212 -1.77 -33.46 -10.82
N ILE A 213 -1.92 -32.15 -10.95
CA ILE A 213 -2.47 -31.28 -9.92
C ILE A 213 -3.55 -30.40 -10.53
N GLU A 214 -4.71 -30.40 -9.87
CA GLU A 214 -5.87 -29.60 -10.26
C GLU A 214 -6.15 -28.54 -9.20
N TYR A 215 -6.35 -27.31 -9.66
CA TYR A 215 -6.73 -26.17 -8.84
C TYR A 215 -8.14 -25.75 -9.21
N MET A 216 -9.02 -25.69 -8.21
CA MET A 216 -10.34 -25.09 -8.35
C MET A 216 -10.40 -23.85 -7.46
N ILE A 217 -10.38 -22.68 -8.09
CA ILE A 217 -10.30 -21.40 -7.42
C ILE A 217 -11.57 -20.61 -7.67
N LYS A 218 -12.15 -20.10 -6.59
CA LYS A 218 -13.39 -19.34 -6.57
C LYS A 218 -13.14 -18.01 -5.88
N ALA A 219 -13.23 -16.94 -6.65
CA ALA A 219 -13.06 -15.58 -6.16
C ALA A 219 -14.43 -14.93 -5.95
N LYS A 220 -14.69 -14.42 -4.75
CA LYS A 220 -15.92 -13.72 -4.36
C LYS A 220 -15.60 -12.28 -3.95
N SER A 221 -16.26 -11.30 -4.55
CA SER A 221 -16.14 -9.90 -4.12
C SER A 221 -17.17 -9.59 -3.02
N GLN A 222 -16.70 -9.26 -1.82
CA GLN A 222 -17.51 -8.98 -0.62
C GLN A 222 -17.62 -7.47 -0.31
N PHE A 223 -17.66 -6.63 -1.33
CA PHE A 223 -17.91 -5.19 -1.19
C PHE A 223 -19.19 -4.77 -1.90
N LYS A 224 -19.54 -3.49 -1.76
CA LYS A 224 -20.79 -2.94 -2.30
C LYS A 224 -20.88 -3.15 -3.81
N ARG A 225 -22.05 -3.58 -4.30
CA ARG A 225 -22.31 -3.86 -5.73
C ARG A 225 -22.09 -2.67 -6.67
N ARG A 226 -22.18 -1.45 -6.15
CA ARG A 226 -21.93 -0.20 -6.90
C ARG A 226 -20.45 0.10 -7.10
N SER A 227 -19.58 -0.55 -6.34
CA SER A 227 -18.14 -0.43 -6.45
C SER A 227 -17.61 -1.58 -7.28
N THR A 228 -16.48 -1.36 -7.94
CA THR A 228 -15.83 -2.32 -8.83
C THR A 228 -14.35 -2.32 -8.53
N ALA A 229 -13.76 -3.50 -8.35
CA ALA A 229 -12.33 -3.65 -8.30
C ALA A 229 -11.77 -3.72 -9.72
N ASN A 230 -10.75 -2.92 -10.00
CA ASN A 230 -10.06 -2.84 -11.26
C ASN A 230 -8.75 -3.63 -11.18
N ASN A 231 -8.34 -4.16 -12.33
CA ASN A 231 -7.04 -4.81 -12.53
C ASN A 231 -6.70 -5.79 -11.41
N VAL A 232 -7.65 -6.68 -11.09
CA VAL A 232 -7.47 -7.68 -10.05
C VAL A 232 -6.54 -8.76 -10.57
N GLU A 233 -5.45 -9.03 -9.86
CA GLU A 233 -4.50 -10.10 -10.15
C GLU A 233 -4.46 -11.05 -8.97
N ILE A 234 -4.82 -12.31 -9.18
CA ILE A 234 -4.76 -13.35 -8.17
C ILE A 234 -3.56 -14.22 -8.49
N HIS A 235 -2.55 -14.15 -7.63
CA HIS A 235 -1.31 -14.91 -7.71
C HIS A 235 -1.45 -16.20 -6.92
N ILE A 236 -1.49 -17.34 -7.61
CA ILE A 236 -1.58 -18.66 -7.00
C ILE A 236 -0.28 -19.42 -7.24
N PRO A 237 0.44 -19.80 -6.17
CA PRO A 237 1.62 -20.65 -6.28
C PRO A 237 1.29 -22.03 -6.86
N VAL A 238 2.13 -22.47 -7.78
CA VAL A 238 2.11 -23.80 -8.39
C VAL A 238 3.47 -24.48 -8.17
N PRO A 239 3.55 -25.82 -8.18
CA PRO A 239 4.83 -26.52 -8.06
C PRO A 239 5.81 -26.09 -9.15
N THR A 240 7.12 -26.05 -8.84
CA THR A 240 8.14 -25.67 -9.84
C THR A 240 8.27 -26.71 -10.95
N ASP A 241 7.96 -27.96 -10.62
CA ASP A 241 8.00 -29.13 -11.51
C ASP A 241 6.73 -29.30 -12.34
N ALA A 242 5.72 -28.44 -12.15
CA ALA A 242 4.46 -28.51 -12.86
C ALA A 242 4.63 -28.21 -14.36
N ASP A 243 3.98 -29.00 -15.20
CA ASP A 243 4.03 -28.86 -16.65
C ASP A 243 2.64 -28.83 -17.29
N SER A 244 2.62 -28.67 -18.62
CA SER A 244 1.41 -28.86 -19.44
C SER A 244 0.15 -28.11 -18.92
N PRO A 245 0.22 -26.77 -18.72
CA PRO A 245 -0.86 -25.99 -18.12
C PRO A 245 -2.12 -25.99 -18.99
N LYS A 246 -3.28 -26.22 -18.36
CA LYS A 246 -4.61 -26.07 -18.99
C LYS A 246 -5.51 -25.25 -18.08
N PHE A 247 -6.03 -24.14 -18.60
CA PHE A 247 -6.87 -23.22 -17.84
C PHE A 247 -8.30 -23.18 -18.38
N LYS A 248 -9.27 -23.10 -17.48
CA LYS A 248 -10.68 -22.81 -17.78
C LYS A 248 -11.18 -21.74 -16.81
N THR A 249 -11.47 -20.55 -17.32
CA THR A 249 -12.02 -19.44 -16.54
C THR A 249 -13.44 -19.12 -16.95
N THR A 250 -14.22 -18.62 -15.99
CA THR A 250 -15.51 -17.98 -16.27
C THR A 250 -15.34 -16.56 -16.78
N VAL A 251 -14.42 -15.80 -16.17
CA VAL A 251 -14.08 -14.41 -16.51
C VAL A 251 -12.58 -14.20 -16.31
N GLY A 252 -11.99 -13.35 -17.15
CA GLY A 252 -10.57 -13.03 -17.08
C GLY A 252 -9.67 -14.07 -17.76
N SER A 253 -8.38 -13.80 -17.74
CA SER A 253 -7.34 -14.62 -18.37
C SER A 253 -6.35 -15.13 -17.33
N VAL A 254 -5.80 -16.33 -17.54
CA VAL A 254 -4.75 -16.89 -16.69
C VAL A 254 -3.45 -16.91 -17.48
N LYS A 255 -2.38 -16.42 -16.85
CA LYS A 255 -1.01 -16.55 -17.35
C LYS A 255 -0.22 -17.44 -16.40
N TRP A 256 0.53 -18.38 -16.95
CA TRP A 256 1.51 -19.14 -16.17
C TRP A 256 2.85 -18.40 -16.17
N VAL A 257 3.46 -18.27 -14.99
CA VAL A 257 4.74 -17.59 -14.77
C VAL A 257 5.68 -18.58 -14.06
N PRO A 258 6.41 -19.43 -14.83
CA PRO A 258 7.32 -20.42 -14.27
C PRO A 258 8.45 -19.81 -13.43
N GLU A 259 8.94 -18.64 -13.83
CA GLU A 259 10.02 -17.89 -13.15
C GLU A 259 9.72 -17.64 -11.66
N ASN A 260 8.45 -17.41 -11.34
CA ASN A 260 7.97 -17.19 -9.97
C ASN A 260 7.25 -18.42 -9.39
N SER A 261 7.17 -19.53 -10.14
CA SER A 261 6.41 -20.73 -9.79
C SER A 261 4.96 -20.42 -9.40
N GLU A 262 4.29 -19.59 -10.21
CA GLU A 262 2.91 -19.20 -9.96
C GLU A 262 2.07 -19.07 -11.23
N ILE A 263 0.76 -19.06 -11.05
CA ILE A 263 -0.19 -18.58 -12.05
C ILE A 263 -0.79 -17.26 -11.61
N VAL A 264 -0.98 -16.37 -12.58
CA VAL A 264 -1.62 -15.08 -12.38
C VAL A 264 -2.96 -15.10 -13.10
N TRP A 265 -4.05 -15.08 -12.32
CA TRP A 265 -5.40 -14.92 -12.85
C TRP A 265 -5.79 -13.45 -12.82
N SER A 266 -5.88 -12.84 -14.01
CA SER A 266 -6.14 -11.42 -14.20
C SER A 266 -7.60 -11.16 -14.58
N ILE A 267 -8.27 -10.31 -13.81
CA ILE A 267 -9.65 -9.87 -14.02
C ILE A 267 -9.64 -8.34 -14.10
N LYS A 268 -9.85 -7.79 -15.31
CA LYS A 268 -9.82 -6.34 -15.54
C LYS A 268 -10.87 -5.57 -14.72
N SER A 269 -12.07 -6.13 -14.58
CA SER A 269 -13.18 -5.51 -13.88
C SER A 269 -13.93 -6.56 -13.06
N PHE A 270 -13.94 -6.37 -11.74
CA PHE A 270 -14.58 -7.27 -10.79
C PHE A 270 -15.60 -6.49 -9.93
N PRO A 271 -16.88 -6.45 -10.35
CA PRO A 271 -17.94 -5.77 -9.60
C PRO A 271 -18.19 -6.41 -8.23
N GLY A 272 -18.66 -5.62 -7.26
CA GLY A 272 -18.98 -6.12 -5.91
C GLY A 272 -20.16 -7.09 -5.89
N GLY A 273 -20.10 -8.11 -5.03
CA GLY A 273 -21.14 -9.14 -4.88
C GLY A 273 -21.20 -10.14 -6.04
N LYS A 274 -20.13 -10.23 -6.84
CA LYS A 274 -19.97 -11.22 -7.90
C LYS A 274 -19.05 -12.34 -7.45
N GLU A 275 -19.17 -13.46 -8.15
CA GLU A 275 -18.34 -14.63 -7.94
C GLU A 275 -17.87 -15.15 -9.29
N TYR A 276 -16.57 -15.42 -9.40
CA TYR A 276 -15.97 -16.02 -10.57
C TYR A 276 -15.20 -17.27 -10.18
N LEU A 277 -15.15 -18.22 -11.12
CA LEU A 277 -14.44 -19.48 -10.98
C LEU A 277 -13.34 -19.60 -12.03
N MET A 278 -12.23 -20.20 -11.60
CA MET A 278 -11.09 -20.60 -12.41
C MET A 278 -10.73 -22.05 -12.06
N ARG A 279 -10.49 -22.85 -13.09
CA ARG A 279 -9.91 -24.19 -12.97
C ARG A 279 -8.58 -24.23 -13.71
N ALA A 280 -7.55 -24.72 -13.04
CA ALA A 280 -6.26 -24.99 -13.65
C ALA A 280 -5.92 -26.48 -13.49
N HIS A 281 -5.31 -27.05 -14.53
CA HIS A 281 -4.80 -28.40 -14.53
C HIS A 281 -3.35 -28.36 -14.98
N PHE A 282 -2.49 -29.04 -14.25
CA PHE A 282 -1.08 -29.23 -14.57
C PHE A 282 -0.74 -30.72 -14.52
N GLY A 283 0.20 -31.14 -15.36
CA GLY A 283 0.86 -32.42 -15.16
C GLY A 283 1.91 -32.28 -14.05
N LEU A 284 2.22 -33.41 -13.42
CA LEU A 284 3.35 -33.55 -12.50
C LEU A 284 4.26 -34.65 -13.01
N PRO A 285 5.59 -34.52 -12.85
CA PRO A 285 6.52 -35.59 -13.19
C PRO A 285 6.22 -36.86 -12.41
N SER A 286 6.57 -38.00 -12.99
CA SER A 286 6.47 -39.30 -12.34
C SER A 286 7.53 -39.49 -11.24
N VAL A 287 8.62 -38.71 -11.27
CA VAL A 287 9.68 -38.70 -10.26
C VAL A 287 9.43 -37.55 -9.29
N GLU A 288 9.40 -37.84 -7.99
CA GLU A 288 9.27 -36.81 -6.95
C GLU A 288 10.57 -36.01 -6.82
N ALA A 289 10.44 -34.69 -6.64
CA ALA A 289 11.56 -33.85 -6.26
C ALA A 289 12.07 -34.23 -4.86
N GLU A 290 13.40 -34.22 -4.69
CA GLU A 290 14.06 -34.57 -3.42
C GLU A 290 13.79 -33.53 -2.33
N ASP A 291 13.61 -32.27 -2.72
CA ASP A 291 13.36 -31.15 -1.81
C ASP A 291 11.87 -30.83 -1.67
N LYS A 292 11.43 -30.64 -0.42
CA LYS A 292 10.08 -30.14 -0.14
C LYS A 292 10.03 -28.64 -0.38
N GLU A 293 9.35 -28.25 -1.45
CA GLU A 293 9.08 -26.84 -1.72
C GLU A 293 8.29 -26.17 -0.59
N GLY A 294 8.68 -24.93 -0.29
CA GLY A 294 7.88 -24.03 0.52
C GLY A 294 6.50 -23.83 -0.10
N LYS A 295 5.51 -23.53 0.73
CA LYS A 295 4.13 -23.29 0.29
C LYS A 295 3.81 -21.81 0.43
N PRO A 296 4.06 -20.98 -0.60
CA PRO A 296 3.72 -19.57 -0.51
C PRO A 296 2.20 -19.40 -0.40
N PRO A 297 1.71 -18.38 0.30
CA PRO A 297 0.30 -18.05 0.34
C PRO A 297 -0.15 -17.44 -1.00
N ILE A 298 -1.44 -17.56 -1.31
CA ILE A 298 -2.08 -16.88 -2.44
C ILE A 298 -2.08 -15.38 -2.15
N SER A 299 -1.67 -14.54 -3.09
CA SER A 299 -1.76 -13.09 -2.95
C SER A 299 -2.72 -12.51 -3.98
N VAL A 300 -3.36 -11.39 -3.64
CA VAL A 300 -4.30 -10.71 -4.52
C VAL A 300 -3.93 -9.25 -4.60
N LYS A 301 -3.70 -8.78 -5.82
CA LYS A 301 -3.61 -7.36 -6.12
C LYS A 301 -4.95 -6.86 -6.63
N PHE A 302 -5.37 -5.71 -6.16
CA PHE A 302 -6.62 -5.09 -6.60
C PHE A 302 -6.61 -3.60 -6.30
N GLU A 303 -7.41 -2.85 -7.05
CA GLU A 303 -7.65 -1.44 -6.80
C GLU A 303 -9.15 -1.14 -6.89
N ILE A 304 -9.75 -0.55 -5.86
CA ILE A 304 -11.14 -0.14 -5.82
C ILE A 304 -11.20 1.39 -5.68
N PRO A 305 -11.52 2.11 -6.75
CA PRO A 305 -11.66 3.56 -6.70
C PRO A 305 -12.97 3.97 -6.00
N TYR A 306 -12.99 5.17 -5.46
CA TYR A 306 -14.10 5.80 -4.75
C TYR A 306 -14.64 4.97 -3.58
N PHE A 307 -13.75 4.21 -2.93
CA PHE A 307 -14.08 3.33 -1.82
C PHE A 307 -13.10 3.50 -0.66
N THR A 308 -13.63 3.45 0.56
CA THR A 308 -12.85 3.34 1.80
C THR A 308 -13.37 2.17 2.61
N THR A 309 -12.44 1.38 3.12
CA THR A 309 -12.70 0.22 3.98
C THR A 309 -12.87 0.68 5.43
N SER A 310 -12.03 1.62 5.88
CA SER A 310 -12.14 2.21 7.22
C SER A 310 -13.42 3.04 7.39
N GLY A 311 -13.92 3.61 6.29
CA GLY A 311 -14.99 4.60 6.32
C GLY A 311 -14.52 6.02 6.67
N ILE A 312 -13.22 6.30 6.56
CA ILE A 312 -12.65 7.64 6.71
C ILE A 312 -13.24 8.58 5.67
N GLN A 313 -13.48 9.82 6.08
CA GLN A 313 -14.08 10.86 5.26
C GLN A 313 -13.41 12.19 5.57
N VAL A 314 -12.96 12.87 4.52
CA VAL A 314 -12.57 14.27 4.57
C VAL A 314 -13.84 15.10 4.65
N ARG A 315 -14.08 15.73 5.81
CA ARG A 315 -15.27 16.56 6.07
C ARG A 315 -15.11 17.96 5.49
N TYR A 316 -13.93 18.54 5.63
CA TYR A 316 -13.59 19.84 5.08
C TYR A 316 -12.08 19.98 4.94
N LEU A 317 -11.68 20.83 3.98
CA LEU A 317 -10.35 21.41 3.93
C LEU A 317 -10.52 22.93 3.89
N LYS A 318 -10.11 23.61 4.97
CA LYS A 318 -10.13 25.08 5.04
C LYS A 318 -8.77 25.61 4.60
N ILE A 319 -8.78 26.54 3.65
CA ILE A 319 -7.59 27.20 3.13
C ILE A 319 -7.63 28.65 3.62
N ILE A 320 -6.58 29.07 4.34
CA ILE A 320 -6.48 30.41 4.94
C ILE A 320 -5.24 31.07 4.37
N GLU A 321 -5.43 32.09 3.54
CA GLU A 321 -4.35 32.88 2.95
C GLU A 321 -4.66 34.37 3.09
N LYS A 322 -3.63 35.20 3.32
CA LYS A 322 -3.78 36.66 3.54
C LYS A 322 -4.40 37.35 2.33
N SER A 323 -4.08 36.88 1.12
CA SER A 323 -4.63 37.40 -0.13
C SER A 323 -6.09 37.02 -0.38
N GLY A 324 -6.66 36.08 0.41
CA GLY A 324 -8.08 35.73 0.35
C GLY A 324 -8.56 35.11 -0.97
N TYR A 325 -7.67 34.50 -1.76
CA TYR A 325 -8.08 33.86 -3.02
C TYR A 325 -8.99 32.66 -2.77
N GLN A 326 -9.83 32.36 -3.76
CA GLN A 326 -10.60 31.12 -3.78
C GLN A 326 -9.73 29.98 -4.32
N ALA A 327 -9.73 28.85 -3.63
CA ALA A 327 -9.06 27.62 -4.05
C ALA A 327 -10.05 26.46 -4.12
N LEU A 328 -9.80 25.52 -5.02
CA LEU A 328 -10.68 24.37 -5.28
C LEU A 328 -10.06 23.10 -4.70
N PRO A 329 -10.61 22.54 -3.61
CA PRO A 329 -10.18 21.27 -3.06
C PRO A 329 -10.89 20.10 -3.77
N TRP A 330 -10.12 19.12 -4.19
CA TRP A 330 -10.57 17.86 -4.78
C TRP A 330 -10.16 16.71 -3.86
N VAL A 331 -11.01 15.71 -3.73
CA VAL A 331 -10.69 14.50 -2.98
C VAL A 331 -11.12 13.26 -3.75
N ARG A 332 -10.24 12.26 -3.79
CA ARG A 332 -10.59 10.91 -4.21
C ARG A 332 -10.14 9.89 -3.18
N TYR A 333 -10.84 8.76 -3.19
CA TYR A 333 -10.60 7.66 -2.27
C TYR A 333 -10.21 6.44 -3.09
N ILE A 334 -9.15 5.76 -2.71
CA ILE A 334 -8.66 4.56 -3.39
C ILE A 334 -8.39 3.51 -2.32
N THR A 335 -8.94 2.31 -2.49
CA THR A 335 -8.57 1.16 -1.67
C THR A 335 -7.80 0.17 -2.52
N GLN A 336 -6.64 -0.23 -2.06
CA GLN A 336 -5.77 -1.20 -2.73
C GLN A 336 -5.31 -2.28 -1.76
N ASN A 337 -4.68 -3.33 -2.29
CA ASN A 337 -3.97 -4.29 -1.46
C ASN A 337 -2.71 -3.65 -0.86
N GLY A 338 -2.41 -3.93 0.40
CA GLY A 338 -1.09 -3.66 0.95
C GLY A 338 -0.09 -4.77 0.63
N GLY A 339 1.19 -4.53 0.94
CA GLY A 339 2.27 -5.51 0.72
C GLY A 339 2.11 -6.82 1.51
N GLY A 340 1.17 -6.86 2.47
CA GLY A 340 0.91 -8.01 3.33
C GLY A 340 -0.35 -8.81 3.01
N LEU A 341 -1.06 -8.58 1.90
CA LEU A 341 -2.25 -9.38 1.55
C LEU A 341 -1.83 -10.80 1.13
N ARG A 342 -1.62 -11.65 2.13
CA ARG A 342 -1.18 -13.04 2.01
C ARG A 342 -2.30 -13.92 2.52
N VAL A 343 -2.92 -14.66 1.63
CA VAL A 343 -4.07 -15.48 1.93
C VAL A 343 -3.62 -16.93 1.87
N GLN A 344 -3.45 -17.58 3.03
CA GLN A 344 -3.04 -18.98 3.09
C GLN A 344 -4.31 -19.82 3.12
N TRP A 345 -4.68 -20.47 2.01
CA TRP A 345 -5.82 -21.40 1.96
C TRP A 345 -5.36 -22.78 1.56
N TYR A 346 -5.61 -23.77 2.41
CA TYR A 346 -5.52 -25.18 2.03
C TYR A 346 -6.66 -25.95 2.67
N LEU A 347 -7.71 -26.23 1.90
CA LEU A 347 -8.49 -27.44 2.10
C LEU A 347 -7.90 -28.49 1.15
N CYS A 348 -6.82 -29.14 1.60
CA CYS A 348 -6.40 -30.39 0.99
C CYS A 348 -7.40 -31.46 1.46
N ARG A 349 -8.48 -31.66 0.71
CA ARG A 349 -9.24 -32.91 0.84
C ARG A 349 -8.38 -34.00 0.20
N VAL A 350 -7.47 -34.58 0.98
CA VAL A 350 -7.00 -35.93 0.66
C VAL A 350 -8.25 -36.81 0.80
N PRO A 351 -8.75 -37.48 -0.26
CA PRO A 351 -9.67 -38.57 -0.04
C PRO A 351 -8.87 -39.61 0.72
N ILE A 352 -9.08 -39.70 2.04
CA ILE A 352 -8.72 -40.89 2.78
C ILE A 352 -9.54 -41.98 2.11
N CYS A 353 -8.89 -42.78 1.26
CA CYS A 353 -9.46 -43.98 0.70
C CYS A 353 -10.11 -44.74 1.85
N ALA A 354 -11.44 -44.86 1.78
CA ALA A 354 -12.20 -45.79 2.58
C ALA A 354 -11.72 -47.20 2.22
N GLY A 355 -10.68 -47.67 2.91
CA GLY A 355 -9.99 -48.91 2.57
C GLY A 355 -9.17 -49.51 3.70
N ILE A 356 -9.28 -49.00 4.94
CA ILE A 356 -8.68 -49.64 6.13
C ILE A 356 -9.68 -49.56 7.29
N ARG A 357 -10.84 -50.20 7.10
CA ARG A 357 -11.78 -50.51 8.20
C ARG A 357 -12.19 -51.98 8.22
N GLN A 358 -11.29 -52.84 7.71
CA GLN A 358 -11.36 -54.29 7.76
C GLN A 358 -9.94 -54.82 7.97
N GLN A 359 -9.35 -54.64 9.15
CA GLN A 359 -8.25 -55.50 9.64
C GLN A 359 -7.79 -55.25 11.09
N LEU A 360 -8.49 -54.44 11.88
CA LEU A 360 -8.24 -54.32 13.32
C LEU A 360 -9.57 -54.34 14.07
N GLY A 361 -10.08 -55.54 14.29
CA GLY A 361 -11.35 -55.77 14.97
C GLY A 361 -11.58 -57.26 15.16
N ASN A 362 -10.68 -57.90 15.91
CA ASN A 362 -10.68 -59.24 16.53
C ASN A 362 -9.21 -59.47 16.92
N ALA A 363 -8.76 -59.66 18.15
CA ALA A 363 -9.39 -59.96 19.43
C ALA A 363 -8.36 -59.61 20.52
N VAL A 364 -8.75 -58.88 21.57
CA VAL A 364 -8.14 -59.04 22.90
C VAL A 364 -9.27 -59.04 23.91
N GLN A 365 -9.45 -60.21 24.47
CA GLN A 365 -10.45 -60.66 25.42
C GLN A 365 -10.10 -60.08 26.80
N CYS A 366 -11.03 -59.36 27.42
CA CYS A 366 -11.00 -59.06 28.85
C CYS A 366 -11.78 -60.19 29.54
N ASP A 367 -11.09 -61.17 30.09
CA ASP A 367 -11.68 -62.06 31.10
C ASP A 367 -11.46 -61.42 32.47
N GLY A 368 -12.57 -61.21 33.17
CA GLY A 368 -12.57 -60.81 34.58
C GLY A 368 -12.53 -62.03 35.49
N ASN A 369 -11.70 -61.94 36.53
CA ASN A 369 -12.01 -62.28 37.92
C ASN A 369 -10.97 -61.63 38.82
#